data_AF-A0A645J9A4-F1
#
_entry.id   AF-A0A645J9A4-F1
#
_cell.length_a   1.000
_cell.length_b   1.000
_cell.length_c   1.000
_cell.angle_alpha   90.00
_cell.angle_beta   90.00
_cell.angle_gamma   90.00
#
_symmetry.space_group_name_H-M   'P 1'
#
loop_
_entity.id
_entity.type
_entity.pdbx_description
1 polymer ?
#
loop_
_entity_poly.entity_id
_entity_poly.type
_entity_poly.pdbx_seq_one_letter_code
_entity_poly.pdbx_strand_id
1 'polypeptide(L)'
;MQYKKLDIRCKDLYVQPDFSLKVIDPKNNFQREMPYPRHLMKGMHKRKRLEEFLDYVKFIDPILYKYWSENVYLYLEKRQNDK
;
A
#
# COMPACT_ATOMS: atom_id res chain seq x y z
N MET A 1 8.48 -3.08 28.90
CA MET A 1 8.46 -3.88 27.66
C MET A 1 7.02 -3.96 27.17
N GLN A 2 6.72 -3.44 25.99
CA GLN A 2 5.37 -3.51 25.41
C GLN A 2 5.42 -4.49 24.24
N TYR A 3 4.97 -5.72 24.47
CA TYR A 3 4.90 -6.73 23.40
C TYR A 3 3.81 -6.29 22.42
N LYS A 4 4.16 -6.13 21.14
CA LYS A 4 3.19 -5.94 20.07
C LYS A 4 2.59 -7.30 19.73
N LYS A 5 1.27 -7.43 19.83
CA LYS A 5 0.55 -8.63 19.36
C LYS A 5 0.70 -8.71 17.85
N LEU A 6 1.47 -9.69 17.36
CA LEU A 6 1.58 -10.02 15.96
C LEU A 6 0.64 -11.19 15.67
N ASP A 7 -0.30 -10.99 14.76
CA ASP A 7 -1.22 -12.03 14.31
C ASP A 7 -0.54 -12.87 13.22
N ILE A 8 0.00 -14.04 13.59
CA ILE A 8 0.68 -14.98 12.70
C ILE A 8 -0.01 -16.34 12.79
N ARG A 9 -0.21 -16.97 11.63
CA ARG A 9 -0.84 -18.31 11.55
C ARG A 9 0.18 -19.38 11.92
N CYS A 10 -0.23 -20.40 12.68
CA CYS A 10 0.66 -21.49 13.12
C CYS A 10 1.35 -22.23 11.97
N LYS A 11 0.70 -22.37 10.81
CA LYS A 11 1.31 -23.02 9.63
C LYS A 11 2.51 -22.26 9.04
N ASP A 12 2.64 -20.98 9.40
CA ASP A 12 3.73 -20.11 8.99
C ASP A 12 4.87 -20.12 10.06
N LEU A 13 4.74 -20.94 11.11
CA LEU A 13 5.72 -21.13 12.19
C LEU A 13 6.26 -22.56 12.18
N TYR A 14 7.57 -22.70 12.31
CA TYR A 14 8.26 -23.98 12.42
C TYR A 14 9.06 -24.05 13.71
N VAL A 15 8.80 -25.08 14.52
CA VAL A 15 9.52 -25.32 15.78
C VAL A 15 10.70 -26.23 15.50
N GLN A 16 11.89 -25.80 15.88
CA GLN A 16 13.12 -26.59 15.78
C GLN A 16 13.28 -27.49 17.02
N PRO A 17 14.12 -28.55 16.97
CA PRO A 17 14.33 -29.45 18.11
C PRO A 17 14.85 -28.78 19.39
N ASP A 18 15.51 -27.63 19.27
CA ASP A 18 15.96 -26.79 20.36
C ASP A 18 14.88 -25.80 20.86
N PHE A 19 13.63 -25.99 20.42
CA PHE A 19 12.47 -25.12 20.68
C PHE A 19 12.57 -23.70 20.11
N SER A 20 13.57 -23.40 19.29
CA SER A 20 13.61 -22.13 18.58
C SER A 20 12.59 -22.10 17.43
N LEU A 21 12.05 -20.92 17.12
CA LEU A 21 11.03 -20.71 16.10
C LEU A 21 11.62 -20.14 14.81
N LYS A 22 11.32 -20.76 13.68
CA LYS A 22 11.53 -20.19 12.34
C LYS A 22 10.19 -19.75 11.75
N VAL A 23 10.14 -18.55 11.19
CA VAL A 23 8.96 -18.03 10.48
C VAL A 23 9.17 -18.26 8.98
N ILE A 24 8.21 -18.89 8.34
CA ILE A 24 8.23 -19.21 6.90
C ILE A 24 7.13 -18.41 6.22
N ASP A 25 7.42 -17.86 5.04
CA ASP A 25 6.49 -17.04 4.26
C ASP A 25 5.86 -15.90 5.09
N PRO A 26 6.66 -14.96 5.63
CA PRO A 26 6.15 -13.78 6.33
C PRO A 26 5.39 -12.86 5.36
N LYS A 27 4.16 -13.23 5.01
CA LYS A 27 3.32 -12.44 4.12
C LYS A 27 3.01 -11.10 4.76
N ASN A 28 3.30 -10.02 4.03
CA ASN A 28 2.98 -8.64 4.40
C ASN A 28 3.73 -8.06 5.61
N ASN A 29 4.90 -8.58 5.97
CA ASN A 29 5.74 -7.96 7.01
C ASN A 29 6.40 -6.64 6.57
N PHE A 30 6.30 -6.27 5.29
CA PHE A 30 6.67 -4.96 4.81
C PHE A 30 5.53 -3.97 5.03
N GLN A 31 5.67 -3.12 6.04
CA GLN A 31 4.97 -1.85 6.06
C GLN A 31 5.54 -0.97 4.95
N ARG A 32 5.03 -1.11 3.72
CA ARG A 32 5.25 -0.10 2.69
C ARG A 32 4.43 1.12 3.10
N GLU A 33 5.09 2.12 3.65
CA GLU A 33 4.50 3.44 3.84
C GLU A 33 4.01 3.92 2.46
N MET A 34 2.70 4.12 2.34
CA MET A 34 2.10 4.65 1.13
C MET A 34 1.56 6.05 1.42
N PRO A 35 2.32 7.10 1.08
CA PRO A 35 2.02 8.47 1.47
C PRO A 35 0.87 9.10 0.66
N TYR A 36 0.21 8.33 -0.23
CA TYR A 36 -0.97 8.74 -0.96
C TYR A 36 -1.94 7.56 -1.18
N PRO A 37 -3.25 7.81 -1.33
CA PRO A 37 -4.27 6.76 -1.35
C PRO A 37 -4.39 6.06 -2.71
N ARG A 38 -3.33 5.35 -3.16
CA ARG A 38 -3.25 4.71 -4.49
C ARG A 38 -4.45 3.85 -4.87
N HIS A 39 -5.01 3.08 -3.93
CA HIS A 39 -6.09 2.13 -4.23
C HIS A 39 -7.41 2.84 -4.48
N LEU A 40 -7.68 3.90 -3.71
CA LEU A 40 -8.83 4.78 -3.90
C LEU A 40 -8.75 5.42 -5.29
N MET A 41 -7.63 6.06 -5.59
CA MET A 41 -7.42 6.76 -6.85
C MET A 41 -7.44 5.82 -8.06
N LYS A 42 -6.89 4.61 -7.93
CA LYS A 42 -7.04 3.56 -8.95
C LYS A 42 -8.51 3.19 -9.16
N GLY A 43 -9.29 3.07 -8.08
CA GLY A 43 -10.72 2.82 -8.14
C GLY A 43 -11.51 3.94 -8.83
N MET A 44 -11.11 5.18 -8.61
CA MET A 44 -11.66 6.38 -9.27
C MET A 44 -11.26 6.46 -10.74
N HIS A 45 -10.01 6.16 -11.08
CA HIS A 45 -9.53 6.12 -12.47
C HIS A 45 -10.34 5.13 -13.30
N LYS A 46 -10.59 3.92 -12.78
CA LYS A 46 -11.46 2.92 -13.42
C LYS A 46 -12.89 3.42 -13.66
N ARG A 47 -13.36 4.39 -12.87
CA ARG A 47 -14.69 5.00 -12.97
C ARG A 47 -14.68 6.34 -13.69
N LYS A 48 -13.54 6.76 -14.27
CA LYS A 48 -13.35 8.05 -14.94
C LYS A 48 -13.64 9.27 -14.04
N ARG A 49 -13.38 9.15 -12.74
CA ARG A 49 -13.58 10.23 -11.73
C ARG A 49 -12.30 10.66 -11.02
N LEU A 50 -11.13 10.23 -11.50
CA LEU A 50 -9.86 10.57 -10.85
C LEU A 50 -9.55 12.07 -10.98
N GLU A 51 -9.79 12.65 -12.16
CA GLU A 51 -9.52 14.07 -12.44
C GLU A 51 -10.37 14.98 -11.55
N GLU A 52 -11.69 14.77 -11.55
CA GLU A 52 -12.64 15.47 -10.66
C GLU A 52 -12.21 15.40 -9.18
N PHE A 53 -11.78 14.23 -8.72
CA PHE A 53 -11.29 14.07 -7.35
C PHE A 53 -10.02 14.88 -7.10
N LEU A 54 -9.05 14.85 -8.02
CA LEU A 54 -7.80 15.59 -7.89
C LEU A 54 -8.02 17.10 -7.94
N ASP A 55 -9.02 17.59 -8.65
CA ASP A 55 -9.39 19.01 -8.65
C ASP A 55 -9.86 19.48 -7.26
N TYR A 56 -10.65 18.67 -6.55
CA TYR A 56 -10.99 18.97 -5.16
C TYR A 56 -9.77 18.94 -4.25
N VAL A 57 -8.84 17.99 -4.45
CA VAL A 57 -7.58 17.97 -3.69
C VAL A 57 -6.77 19.24 -3.97
N LYS A 58 -6.69 19.68 -5.23
CA LYS A 58 -5.98 20.90 -5.64
C LYS A 58 -6.58 22.15 -5.01
N PHE A 59 -7.90 22.20 -4.90
CA PHE A 59 -8.61 23.30 -4.26
C PHE A 59 -8.31 23.38 -2.75
N ILE A 60 -8.22 22.23 -2.06
CA ILE A 60 -7.96 22.17 -0.62
C ILE A 60 -6.47 22.36 -0.31
N ASP A 61 -5.60 21.68 -1.04
CA ASP A 61 -4.15 21.68 -0.85
C ASP A 61 -3.42 21.43 -2.19
N PRO A 62 -2.91 22.51 -2.84
CA PRO A 62 -2.17 22.41 -4.09
C PRO A 62 -0.86 21.61 -3.99
N ILE A 63 -0.22 21.60 -2.82
CA ILE A 63 1.05 20.87 -2.61
C ILE A 63 0.75 19.37 -2.54
N LEU A 64 -0.28 18.99 -1.77
CA LEU A 64 -0.75 17.63 -1.69
C LEU A 64 -1.23 17.12 -3.06
N TYR A 65 -1.97 17.96 -3.81
CA TYR A 65 -2.37 17.65 -5.18
C TYR A 65 -1.17 17.34 -6.06
N LYS A 66 -0.14 18.19 -6.05
CA LYS A 66 1.06 17.99 -6.88
C LYS A 66 1.68 16.64 -6.56
N TYR A 67 1.89 16.36 -5.26
CA TYR A 67 2.47 15.12 -4.82
C TYR A 67 1.61 13.90 -5.20
N TRP A 68 0.30 13.94 -4.96
CA TRP A 68 -0.60 12.82 -5.23
C TRP A 68 -0.81 12.57 -6.72
N SER A 69 -0.96 13.61 -7.54
CA SER A 69 -1.16 13.51 -8.98
C SER A 69 0.06 12.91 -9.68
N GLU A 70 1.27 13.40 -9.40
CA GLU A 70 2.52 12.85 -9.95
C GLU A 70 2.65 11.35 -9.62
N ASN A 71 2.45 10.99 -8.36
CA ASN A 71 2.62 9.60 -7.93
C ASN A 71 1.54 8.64 -8.47
N VAL A 72 0.28 9.08 -8.58
CA VAL A 72 -0.79 8.21 -9.09
C VAL A 72 -0.64 7.97 -10.59
N TYR A 73 -0.25 8.98 -11.38
CA TYR A 73 -0.07 8.79 -12.82
C TYR A 73 1.13 7.87 -13.11
N LEU A 74 2.26 8.06 -12.42
CA LEU A 74 3.39 7.13 -12.50
C LEU A 74 3.00 5.69 -12.13
N TYR A 75 2.14 5.51 -11.12
CA TYR A 75 1.62 4.19 -10.75
C TYR A 75 0.72 3.59 -11.83
N LEU A 76 -0.14 4.39 -12.46
CA LEU A 76 -1.06 3.94 -13.51
C LEU A 76 -0.32 3.56 -14.79
N GLU A 77 0.69 4.33 -15.20
CA GLU A 77 1.54 4.07 -16.36
C GLU A 77 2.31 2.76 -16.22
N LYS A 78 3.01 2.56 -15.10
CA LYS A 78 3.74 1.30 -14.83
C LYS A 78 2.84 0.07 -15.01
N ARG A 79 1.59 0.16 -14.56
CA ARG A 79 0.62 -0.94 -14.66
C ARG A 79 0.00 -1.14 -16.04
N GLN A 80 0.07 -0.15 -16.93
CA GLN A 80 -0.32 -0.34 -18.33
C GLN A 80 0.77 -1.08 -19.10
N ASN A 81 2.04 -0.82 -18.77
CA ASN A 81 3.19 -1.47 -19.40
C ASN A 81 3.41 -2.92 -18.93
N ASP A 82 2.85 -3.30 -17.78
CA ASP A 82 2.89 -4.66 -17.23
C ASP A 82 1.79 -5.60 -17.82
N LYS A 83 0.99 -5.12 -18.77
CA LYS A 83 -0.10 -5.88 -19.43
C LYS A 83 0.20 -6.10 -20.91
#